data_AF-A0A1M7ERN6-F1
#
_entry.id   AF-A0A1M7ERN6-F1
#
_cell.length_a   1.000
_cell.length_b   1.000
_cell.length_c   1.000
_cell.angle_alpha   90.00
_cell.angle_beta   90.00
_cell.angle_gamma   90.00
#
_symmetry.space_group_name_H-M   'P 1'
#
loop_
_entity.id
_entity.type
_entity.pdbx_description
1 polymer ?
#
loop_
_entity_poly.entity_id
_entity_poly.type
_entity_poly.pdbx_seq_one_letter_code
_entity_poly.pdbx_strand_id
1 'polypeptide(L)'
;MNMNAATARSTDSHTQSDVEIHNRSRTPGYEEMVARGMALKERYERSLQKIDNLPSDAWPFGTGDGPVHPIEQMPNLMRRLGRGRTAKLRAQFSGKAVTLEKASTNPRKGSNREKRIENTVRSAMRGRAVGDLGCPASDILSGIANLDNQRRNGRSLPLNKISLYVILQELDVISTRGIKELLDVNDRQAQKYVKACEIALPFLARSLLTEDAQTYEVSQGDSVEAPRETTEPLEDQLDDWIQTERFL
;
A
#
# COMPACT_ATOMS: atom_id res chain seq x y z
N MET A 1 -64.23 -10.26 -70.64
CA MET A 1 -63.63 -11.62 -70.60
C MET A 1 -62.38 -11.48 -69.76
N ASN A 2 -62.13 -12.09 -68.61
CA ASN A 2 -62.62 -13.20 -67.79
C ASN A 2 -62.06 -12.89 -66.37
N MET A 3 -62.50 -13.38 -65.21
CA MET A 3 -63.69 -14.01 -64.65
C MET A 3 -63.56 -13.75 -63.14
N ASN A 4 -64.69 -13.62 -62.45
CA ASN A 4 -64.77 -13.59 -60.99
C ASN A 4 -64.32 -14.93 -60.37
N ALA A 5 -63.67 -14.90 -59.21
CA ALA A 5 -63.65 -16.02 -58.28
C ALA A 5 -63.68 -15.49 -56.84
N ALA A 6 -64.84 -15.70 -56.20
CA ALA A 6 -65.05 -15.55 -54.77
C ALA A 6 -64.39 -16.72 -54.02
N THR A 7 -63.79 -16.49 -52.85
CA THR A 7 -63.63 -17.55 -51.84
C THR A 7 -63.59 -16.96 -50.42
N ALA A 8 -64.64 -17.31 -49.68
CA ALA A 8 -64.78 -17.64 -48.26
C ALA A 8 -64.10 -16.81 -47.15
N ARG A 9 -64.99 -16.38 -46.24
CA ARG A 9 -64.77 -16.10 -44.82
C ARG A 9 -64.05 -17.27 -44.11
N SER A 10 -63.10 -16.94 -43.24
CA SER A 10 -62.80 -17.73 -42.04
C SER A 10 -62.65 -16.75 -40.88
N THR A 11 -63.64 -16.81 -39.99
CA THR A 11 -63.57 -16.28 -38.64
C THR A 11 -62.85 -17.31 -37.78
N ASP A 12 -61.73 -16.95 -37.17
CA ASP A 12 -61.30 -17.59 -35.93
C ASP A 12 -60.62 -16.56 -35.03
N SER A 13 -61.35 -16.25 -33.96
CA SER A 13 -60.88 -15.57 -32.77
C SER A 13 -59.96 -16.49 -31.98
N HIS A 14 -58.73 -16.04 -31.70
CA HIS A 14 -58.02 -16.47 -30.49
C HIS A 14 -57.39 -15.25 -29.81
N THR A 15 -58.14 -14.77 -28.83
CA THR A 15 -57.65 -14.16 -27.59
C THR A 15 -56.41 -14.87 -27.09
N GLN A 16 -55.25 -14.24 -27.24
CA GLN A 16 -54.14 -14.35 -26.30
C GLN A 16 -53.38 -13.03 -26.33
N SER A 17 -54.01 -12.03 -25.70
CA SER A 17 -53.29 -10.97 -25.01
C SER A 17 -52.49 -11.63 -23.89
N ASP A 18 -51.35 -12.22 -24.21
CA ASP A 18 -50.39 -12.64 -23.22
C ASP A 18 -49.71 -11.39 -22.68
N VAL A 19 -50.24 -11.01 -21.52
CA VAL A 19 -49.69 -10.12 -20.53
C VAL A 19 -48.32 -10.65 -20.11
N GLU A 20 -47.28 -10.37 -20.90
CA GLU A 20 -45.91 -10.29 -20.38
C GLU A 20 -45.62 -8.85 -19.92
N ILE A 21 -46.49 -8.36 -19.05
CA ILE A 21 -46.09 -7.44 -17.99
C ILE A 21 -45.42 -8.31 -16.93
N HIS A 22 -44.20 -8.78 -17.21
CA HIS A 22 -43.38 -9.53 -16.26
C HIS A 22 -42.21 -8.65 -15.80
N ASN A 23 -42.43 -8.03 -14.63
CA ASN A 23 -41.45 -7.70 -13.60
C ASN A 23 -40.25 -6.82 -14.01
N ARG A 24 -40.46 -5.51 -13.83
CA ARG A 24 -39.41 -4.47 -13.71
C ARG A 24 -38.57 -4.58 -12.43
N SER A 25 -38.57 -5.72 -11.73
CA SER A 25 -37.55 -6.02 -10.72
C SER A 25 -36.35 -6.62 -11.44
N ARG A 26 -35.42 -5.77 -11.89
CA ARG A 26 -34.15 -6.12 -12.56
C ARG A 26 -33.16 -6.81 -11.62
N THR A 27 -33.62 -7.73 -10.79
CA THR A 27 -32.76 -8.65 -10.08
C THR A 27 -32.55 -9.85 -11.00
N PRO A 28 -31.33 -10.03 -11.54
CA PRO A 28 -31.02 -11.19 -12.36
C PRO A 28 -31.38 -12.47 -11.58
N GLY A 29 -32.02 -13.41 -12.26
CA GLY A 29 -32.36 -14.70 -11.66
C GLY A 29 -31.12 -15.41 -11.14
N TYR A 30 -31.29 -16.34 -10.19
CA TYR A 30 -30.17 -17.10 -9.61
C TYR A 30 -29.29 -17.75 -10.69
N GLU A 31 -29.91 -18.35 -11.71
CA GLU A 31 -29.21 -18.95 -12.85
C GLU A 31 -28.41 -17.93 -13.66
N GLU A 32 -28.94 -16.72 -13.88
CA GLU A 32 -28.24 -15.64 -14.58
C GLU A 32 -27.03 -15.14 -13.76
N MET A 33 -27.19 -15.03 -12.45
CA MET A 33 -26.08 -14.67 -11.56
C MET A 33 -24.97 -15.73 -11.56
N VAL A 34 -25.33 -17.02 -11.52
CA VAL A 34 -24.38 -18.14 -11.60
C VAL A 34 -23.66 -18.13 -12.94
N ALA A 35 -24.38 -17.95 -14.05
CA ALA A 35 -23.80 -17.87 -15.39
C ALA A 35 -22.84 -16.67 -15.52
N ARG A 36 -23.22 -15.49 -15.01
CA ARG A 36 -22.31 -14.34 -14.95
C ARG A 36 -21.08 -14.61 -14.10
N GLY A 37 -21.23 -15.26 -12.95
CA GLY A 37 -20.12 -15.62 -12.08
C GLY A 37 -19.12 -16.54 -12.78
N MET A 38 -19.62 -17.59 -13.44
CA MET A 38 -18.82 -18.53 -14.24
C MET A 38 -18.07 -17.83 -15.39
N ALA A 39 -18.76 -16.97 -16.15
CA ALA A 39 -18.14 -16.22 -17.24
C ALA A 39 -17.05 -15.25 -16.77
N LEU A 40 -17.22 -14.65 -15.59
CA LEU A 40 -16.23 -13.74 -15.00
C LEU A 40 -15.01 -14.51 -14.48
N LYS A 41 -15.24 -15.68 -13.86
CA LYS A 41 -14.18 -16.61 -13.46
C LYS A 41 -13.37 -17.10 -14.66
N GLU A 42 -14.03 -17.53 -15.73
CA GLU A 42 -13.36 -18.00 -16.95
C GLU A 42 -12.53 -16.90 -17.62
N ARG A 43 -13.04 -15.66 -17.69
CA ARG A 43 -12.26 -14.51 -18.19
C ARG A 43 -11.02 -14.25 -17.34
N TYR A 44 -11.15 -14.38 -16.02
CA TYR A 44 -10.03 -14.20 -15.09
C TYR A 44 -8.97 -15.30 -15.26
N GLU A 45 -9.39 -16.55 -15.34
CA GLU A 45 -8.49 -17.70 -15.57
C GLU A 45 -7.75 -17.60 -16.91
N ARG A 46 -8.43 -17.21 -18.00
CA ARG A 46 -7.76 -16.94 -19.29
C ARG A 46 -6.75 -15.81 -19.20
N SER A 47 -7.05 -14.77 -18.41
CA SER A 47 -6.10 -13.67 -18.20
C SER A 47 -4.87 -14.12 -17.41
N LEU A 48 -5.04 -14.98 -16.40
CA LEU A 48 -3.93 -15.54 -15.64
C LEU A 48 -3.08 -16.48 -16.50
N GLN A 49 -3.69 -17.39 -17.24
CA GLN A 49 -2.97 -18.26 -18.18
C GLN A 49 -2.19 -17.44 -19.22
N LYS A 50 -2.74 -16.31 -19.68
CA LYS A 50 -2.00 -15.41 -20.59
C LYS A 50 -0.78 -14.78 -19.90
N ILE A 51 -0.86 -14.51 -18.60
CA ILE A 51 0.25 -13.97 -17.82
C ILE A 51 1.30 -15.06 -17.58
N ASP A 52 0.89 -16.26 -17.20
CA ASP A 52 1.79 -17.38 -16.90
C ASP A 52 2.54 -17.88 -18.15
N ASN A 53 1.92 -17.75 -19.32
CA ASN A 53 2.53 -18.10 -20.61
C ASN A 53 3.30 -16.94 -21.26
N LEU A 54 3.47 -15.78 -20.60
CA LEU A 54 4.36 -14.74 -21.11
C LEU A 54 5.81 -15.28 -21.04
N PRO A 55 6.58 -15.16 -22.14
CA PRO A 55 8.00 -15.47 -22.11
C PRO A 55 8.68 -14.66 -20.99
N SER A 56 9.70 -15.23 -20.35
CA SER A 56 10.46 -14.59 -19.26
C SER A 56 10.92 -13.18 -19.59
N ASP A 57 11.19 -12.90 -20.87
CA ASP A 57 11.65 -11.60 -21.37
C ASP A 57 10.50 -10.60 -21.61
N ALA A 58 9.25 -11.08 -21.62
CA ALA A 58 8.04 -10.28 -21.75
C ALA A 58 7.38 -9.98 -20.39
N TRP A 59 7.95 -10.49 -19.29
CA TRP A 59 7.55 -10.06 -17.96
C TRP A 59 7.97 -8.60 -17.76
N PRO A 60 7.05 -7.68 -17.42
CA PRO A 60 7.37 -6.27 -17.18
C PRO A 60 8.22 -6.04 -15.90
N PHE A 61 8.62 -7.12 -15.23
CA PHE A 61 9.42 -7.12 -14.01
C PHE A 61 10.78 -7.80 -14.21
N GLY A 62 11.16 -8.08 -15.46
CA GLY A 62 12.31 -8.92 -15.80
C GLY A 62 13.64 -8.51 -15.15
N THR A 63 14.48 -9.52 -14.93
CA THR A 63 15.89 -9.48 -14.51
C THR A 63 16.84 -8.87 -15.57
N GLY A 64 16.30 -8.32 -16.65
CA GLY A 64 17.06 -7.69 -17.73
C GLY A 64 17.19 -6.18 -17.55
N ASP A 65 18.15 -5.60 -18.27
CA ASP A 65 18.45 -4.15 -18.41
C ASP A 65 17.29 -3.33 -19.06
N GLY A 66 16.06 -3.84 -18.97
CA GLY A 66 14.85 -3.23 -19.49
C GLY A 66 14.34 -2.08 -18.61
N PRO A 67 13.46 -1.21 -19.16
CA PRO A 67 12.90 -0.10 -18.41
C PRO A 67 12.06 -0.63 -17.24
N VAL A 68 12.59 -0.51 -16.01
CA VAL A 68 11.86 -0.78 -14.77
C VAL A 68 10.55 0.01 -14.81
N HIS A 69 9.42 -0.69 -14.92
CA HIS A 69 8.12 -0.04 -14.94
C HIS A 69 7.87 0.58 -13.57
N PRO A 70 7.78 1.91 -13.45
CA PRO A 70 7.53 2.55 -12.17
C PRO A 70 6.19 2.06 -11.63
N ILE A 71 6.13 1.82 -10.31
CA ILE A 71 4.92 1.31 -9.62
C ILE A 71 3.66 2.15 -9.90
N GLU A 72 3.85 3.40 -10.31
CA GLU A 72 2.81 4.35 -10.71
C GLU A 72 2.02 3.90 -11.96
N GLN A 73 2.57 3.01 -12.77
CA GLN A 73 1.88 2.40 -13.92
C GLN A 73 0.95 1.25 -13.51
N MET A 74 0.90 0.87 -12.21
CA MET A 74 0.20 -0.30 -11.71
C MET A 74 -0.84 0.05 -10.63
N PRO A 75 -1.95 0.72 -10.98
CA PRO A 75 -2.90 1.29 -10.01
C PRO A 75 -3.60 0.24 -9.15
N ASN A 76 -3.84 -0.97 -9.68
CA ASN A 76 -4.43 -2.07 -8.91
C ASN A 76 -3.48 -2.59 -7.85
N LEU A 77 -2.18 -2.69 -8.18
CA LEU A 77 -1.15 -3.10 -7.24
C LEU A 77 -0.97 -2.05 -6.15
N MET A 78 -0.89 -0.76 -6.51
CA MET A 78 -0.84 0.34 -5.54
C MET A 78 -2.03 0.31 -4.57
N ARG A 79 -3.25 0.05 -5.08
CA ARG A 79 -4.46 -0.05 -4.24
C ARG A 79 -4.36 -1.23 -3.26
N ARG A 80 -3.86 -2.38 -3.69
CA ARG A 80 -3.69 -3.58 -2.85
C ARG A 80 -2.59 -3.43 -1.81
N LEU A 81 -1.45 -2.85 -2.20
CA LEU A 81 -0.30 -2.65 -1.31
C LEU A 81 -0.53 -1.53 -0.29
N GLY A 82 -1.37 -0.55 -0.65
CA GLY A 82 -1.59 0.64 0.15
C GLY A 82 -0.42 1.63 0.06
N ARG A 83 -0.61 2.80 0.65
CA ARG A 83 0.32 3.93 0.51
C ARG A 83 1.69 3.67 1.12
N GLY A 84 1.75 3.05 2.29
CA GLY A 84 3.01 2.79 3.01
C GLY A 84 3.95 1.87 2.22
N ARG A 85 3.44 0.72 1.78
CA ARG A 85 4.23 -0.25 1.00
C ARG A 85 4.62 0.31 -0.37
N THR A 86 3.70 1.00 -1.04
CA THR A 86 4.00 1.68 -2.33
C THR A 86 5.13 2.70 -2.19
N ALA A 87 5.13 3.48 -1.10
CA ALA A 87 6.19 4.44 -0.82
C ALA A 87 7.53 3.77 -0.53
N LYS A 88 7.53 2.65 0.22
CA LYS A 88 8.74 1.85 0.48
C LYS A 88 9.34 1.31 -0.83
N LEU A 89 8.50 0.74 -1.70
CA LEU A 89 8.94 0.30 -3.03
C LEU A 89 9.48 1.47 -3.87
N ARG A 90 8.80 2.62 -3.85
CA ARG A 90 9.29 3.83 -4.52
C ARG A 90 10.69 4.23 -4.02
N ALA A 91 10.92 4.21 -2.71
CA ALA A 91 12.23 4.54 -2.13
C ALA A 91 13.31 3.55 -2.61
N GLN A 92 13.04 2.24 -2.51
CA GLN A 92 13.96 1.18 -2.88
C GLN A 92 14.33 1.18 -4.37
N PHE A 93 13.33 1.33 -5.26
CA PHE A 93 13.52 1.25 -6.70
C PHE A 93 13.90 2.58 -7.36
N SER A 94 13.76 3.71 -6.66
CA SER A 94 14.10 5.00 -7.28
C SER A 94 15.59 5.13 -7.63
N GLY A 95 16.47 4.27 -7.10
CA GLY A 95 17.94 4.31 -7.30
C GLY A 95 18.63 5.58 -6.80
N LYS A 96 17.83 6.63 -6.56
CA LYS A 96 18.13 7.82 -5.81
C LYS A 96 18.01 7.42 -4.35
N ALA A 97 19.09 6.90 -3.78
CA ALA A 97 19.41 7.33 -2.43
C ALA A 97 19.17 8.84 -2.43
N VAL A 98 18.35 9.34 -1.51
CA VAL A 98 18.10 10.77 -1.35
C VAL A 98 19.39 11.37 -0.78
N THR A 99 20.46 11.32 -1.55
CA THR A 99 21.78 11.80 -1.22
C THR A 99 21.76 13.31 -1.42
N LEU A 100 22.30 14.00 -0.42
CA LEU A 100 22.39 15.45 -0.22
C LEU A 100 22.79 16.33 -1.42
N GLU A 101 23.25 15.76 -2.52
CA GLU A 101 24.08 16.43 -3.53
C GLU A 101 23.29 17.28 -4.56
N LYS A 102 22.09 16.87 -4.98
CA LYS A 102 21.36 17.58 -6.07
C LYS A 102 20.53 18.79 -5.65
N ALA A 103 20.61 19.22 -4.39
CA ALA A 103 19.92 20.43 -3.91
C ALA A 103 20.85 21.64 -3.72
N SER A 104 22.15 21.52 -4.03
CA SER A 104 23.14 22.58 -3.88
C SER A 104 23.54 23.23 -5.21
N THR A 105 22.58 23.81 -5.93
CA THR A 105 22.90 24.84 -6.93
C THR A 105 21.88 25.96 -6.86
N ASN A 106 22.38 27.13 -6.48
CA ASN A 106 21.75 28.46 -6.39
C ASN A 106 20.99 28.80 -5.09
N PRO A 107 21.64 29.47 -4.12
CA PRO A 107 20.95 30.11 -3.01
C PRO A 107 20.18 31.32 -3.54
N ARG A 108 18.93 31.13 -3.95
CA ARG A 108 18.01 32.25 -4.19
C ARG A 108 17.66 32.89 -2.84
N LYS A 109 18.29 34.03 -2.59
CA LYS A 109 18.04 34.97 -1.50
C LYS A 109 16.55 35.34 -1.50
N GLY A 110 15.83 34.98 -0.42
CA GLY A 110 14.53 35.60 -0.10
C GLY A 110 13.26 34.73 -0.08
N SER A 111 13.33 33.40 -0.09
CA SER A 111 12.13 32.55 0.10
C SER A 111 12.31 31.59 1.27
N ASN A 112 11.28 31.51 2.12
CA ASN A 112 11.08 30.53 3.19
C ASN A 112 12.00 29.31 3.06
N ARG A 113 13.09 29.27 3.83
CA ARG A 113 13.99 28.11 3.85
C ARG A 113 13.15 26.90 4.26
N GLU A 114 13.04 25.94 3.37
CA GLU A 114 12.38 24.68 3.66
C GLU A 114 13.01 24.05 4.91
N LYS A 115 12.18 23.65 5.86
CA LYS A 115 12.67 22.98 7.07
C LYS A 115 13.29 21.65 6.68
N ARG A 116 14.54 21.47 7.10
CA ARG A 116 15.32 20.24 6.93
C ARG A 116 15.73 19.77 8.31
N ILE A 117 15.41 18.52 8.62
CA ILE A 117 15.69 17.90 9.92
C ILE A 117 16.50 16.64 9.65
N GLU A 118 17.65 16.52 10.30
CA GLU A 118 18.48 15.31 10.18
C GLU A 118 17.83 14.16 10.96
N ASN A 119 17.76 12.99 10.33
CA ASN A 119 17.16 11.81 10.93
C ASN A 119 18.21 10.98 11.68
N THR A 120 18.36 11.27 12.98
CA THR A 120 19.34 10.59 13.84
C THR A 120 18.99 9.13 14.13
N VAL A 121 17.73 8.73 13.97
CA VAL A 121 17.23 7.39 14.35
C VAL A 121 17.07 6.45 13.15
N ARG A 122 17.50 6.87 11.95
CA ARG A 122 17.30 6.10 10.72
C ARG A 122 17.82 4.66 10.83
N SER A 123 19.06 4.50 11.28
CA SER A 123 19.69 3.18 11.41
C SER A 123 18.95 2.29 12.41
N ALA A 124 18.57 2.84 13.57
CA ALA A 124 17.84 2.11 14.61
C ALA A 124 16.41 1.74 14.20
N MET A 125 15.80 2.51 13.29
CA MET A 125 14.43 2.27 12.81
C MET A 125 14.35 1.26 11.67
N ARG A 126 15.46 0.94 10.98
CA ARG A 126 15.47 -0.06 9.90
C ARG A 126 15.09 -1.43 10.44
N GLY A 127 14.23 -2.14 9.72
CA GLY A 127 13.77 -3.49 10.08
C GLY A 127 12.60 -3.54 11.08
N ARG A 128 12.32 -2.45 11.79
CA ARG A 128 11.18 -2.40 12.74
C ARG A 128 9.84 -2.25 12.00
N ALA A 129 8.81 -2.96 12.44
CA ALA A 129 7.47 -2.88 11.87
C ALA A 129 6.50 -2.09 12.78
N VAL A 130 5.34 -1.78 12.23
CA VAL A 130 4.26 -1.14 12.99
C VAL A 130 3.59 -2.22 13.83
N GLY A 131 3.54 -2.02 15.14
CA GLY A 131 2.92 -2.99 16.06
C GLY A 131 3.88 -4.01 16.66
N ASP A 132 5.19 -3.86 16.47
CA ASP A 132 6.19 -4.69 17.17
C ASP A 132 5.99 -4.58 18.69
N LEU A 133 5.64 -5.72 19.31
CA LEU A 133 5.41 -5.83 20.74
C LEU A 133 6.71 -5.54 21.50
N GLY A 134 6.64 -4.65 22.49
CA GLY A 134 7.81 -4.26 23.28
C GLY A 134 8.74 -3.25 22.60
N CYS A 135 8.39 -2.72 21.43
CA CYS A 135 9.18 -1.70 20.75
C CYS A 135 8.69 -0.28 21.15
N PRO A 136 9.49 0.51 21.89
CA PRO A 136 9.08 1.85 22.33
C PRO A 136 8.74 2.80 21.17
N ALA A 137 9.33 2.56 20.00
CA ALA A 137 9.05 3.35 18.80
C ALA A 137 7.59 3.24 18.36
N SER A 138 6.95 2.08 18.53
CA SER A 138 5.55 1.86 18.15
C SER A 138 4.60 2.69 18.99
N ASP A 139 4.84 2.75 20.30
CA ASP A 139 4.03 3.51 21.23
C ASP A 139 4.21 5.02 21.03
N ILE A 140 5.47 5.47 20.89
CA ILE A 140 5.80 6.88 20.63
C ILE A 140 5.15 7.34 19.32
N LEU A 141 5.32 6.58 18.23
CA LEU A 141 4.76 6.96 16.93
C LEU A 141 3.24 6.85 16.91
N SER A 142 2.66 5.90 17.63
CA SER A 142 1.20 5.81 17.80
C SER A 142 0.63 7.01 18.55
N GLY A 143 1.28 7.44 19.63
CA GLY A 143 0.88 8.62 20.39
C GLY A 143 0.98 9.89 19.53
N ILE A 144 2.08 10.04 18.77
CA ILE A 144 2.30 11.21 17.92
C ILE A 144 1.34 11.24 16.72
N ALA A 145 1.04 10.09 16.12
CA ALA A 145 0.08 10.00 15.03
C ALA A 145 -1.32 10.45 15.46
N ASN A 146 -1.68 10.19 16.72
CA ASN A 146 -2.94 10.58 17.34
C ASN A 146 -2.90 12.01 17.93
N LEU A 147 -1.71 12.63 18.02
CA LEU A 147 -1.58 13.98 18.53
C LEU A 147 -2.39 14.94 17.66
N ASP A 148 -3.17 15.78 18.34
CA ASP A 148 -4.31 16.48 17.76
C ASP A 148 -3.92 17.39 16.59
N ASN A 149 -4.21 16.94 15.37
CA ASN A 149 -4.04 17.71 14.15
C ASN A 149 -5.33 18.45 13.83
N GLN A 150 -5.80 19.29 14.76
CA GLN A 150 -7.07 20.00 14.64
C GLN A 150 -7.19 20.69 13.28
N ARG A 151 -8.16 20.25 12.49
CA ARG A 151 -8.70 21.12 11.44
C ARG A 151 -9.61 22.13 12.12
N ARG A 152 -9.70 23.35 11.58
CA ARG A 152 -10.58 24.44 12.05
C ARG A 152 -12.05 24.04 12.22
N ASN A 153 -12.46 22.87 11.73
CA ASN A 153 -13.83 22.35 11.77
C ASN A 153 -14.03 21.23 12.81
N GLY A 154 -13.16 21.12 13.82
CA GLY A 154 -13.36 20.25 14.99
C GLY A 154 -13.15 18.74 14.77
N ARG A 155 -12.82 18.29 13.55
CA ARG A 155 -12.47 16.89 13.28
C ARG A 155 -10.96 16.71 13.25
N SER A 156 -10.43 16.02 14.27
CA SER A 156 -9.06 15.51 14.27
C SER A 156 -9.01 14.27 13.39
N LEU A 157 -8.15 14.28 12.36
CA LEU A 157 -7.82 13.06 11.63
C LEU A 157 -6.40 12.66 12.02
N PRO A 158 -6.20 11.46 12.58
CA PRO A 158 -4.88 10.99 12.93
C PRO A 158 -4.02 10.84 11.66
N LEU A 159 -2.70 11.00 11.83
CA LEU A 159 -1.75 10.70 10.77
C LEU A 159 -1.62 9.20 10.57
N ASN A 160 -1.21 8.80 9.36
CA ASN A 160 -0.95 7.40 9.09
C ASN A 160 0.37 6.97 9.78
N LYS A 161 0.27 6.05 10.74
CA LYS A 161 1.41 5.50 11.48
C LYS A 161 2.43 4.85 10.54
N ILE A 162 1.96 4.05 9.57
CA ILE A 162 2.83 3.36 8.61
C ILE A 162 3.64 4.38 7.79
N SER A 163 3.01 5.50 7.41
CA SER A 163 3.71 6.57 6.71
C SER A 163 4.82 7.21 7.55
N LEU A 164 4.63 7.38 8.86
CA LEU A 164 5.68 7.89 9.77
C LEU A 164 6.87 6.92 9.85
N TYR A 165 6.60 5.62 9.96
CA TYR A 165 7.64 4.59 9.95
C TYR A 165 8.46 4.62 8.65
N VAL A 166 7.78 4.65 7.50
CA VAL A 166 8.44 4.70 6.19
C VAL A 166 9.31 5.96 6.05
N ILE A 167 8.83 7.12 6.51
CA ILE A 167 9.64 8.35 6.50
C ILE A 167 10.92 8.18 7.32
N LEU A 168 10.81 7.64 8.54
CA LEU A 168 11.95 7.48 9.46
C LEU A 168 12.93 6.39 9.02
N GLN A 169 12.49 5.40 8.26
CA GLN A 169 13.34 4.34 7.72
C GLN A 169 14.10 4.76 6.46
N GLU A 170 13.40 5.46 5.56
CA GLU A 170 13.91 5.71 4.21
C GLU A 170 14.69 7.02 4.09
N LEU A 171 14.27 8.10 4.78
CA LEU A 171 14.86 9.43 4.60
C LEU A 171 15.99 9.72 5.61
N ASP A 172 17.14 10.17 5.11
CA ASP A 172 18.25 10.72 5.92
C ASP A 172 17.96 12.14 6.41
N VAL A 173 17.45 12.97 5.50
CA VAL A 173 17.08 14.36 5.79
C VAL A 173 15.59 14.52 5.54
N ILE A 174 14.85 14.74 6.63
CA ILE A 174 13.41 14.91 6.62
C ILE A 174 13.11 16.33 6.15
N SER A 175 12.53 16.44 4.96
CA SER A 175 12.10 17.69 4.32
C SER A 175 10.69 17.54 3.77
N THR A 176 10.00 18.67 3.55
CA THR A 176 8.61 18.65 3.04
C THR A 176 8.57 18.05 1.64
N ARG A 177 9.54 18.41 0.79
CA ARG A 177 9.75 17.91 -0.55
C ARG A 177 10.08 16.42 -0.55
N GLY A 178 11.01 15.98 0.30
CA GLY A 178 11.35 14.56 0.41
C GLY A 178 10.15 13.70 0.80
N ILE A 179 9.34 14.16 1.77
CA ILE A 179 8.11 13.46 2.17
C ILE A 179 7.06 13.47 1.04
N LYS A 180 6.91 14.58 0.32
CA LYS A 180 5.98 14.69 -0.81
C LYS A 180 6.34 13.70 -1.91
N GLU A 181 7.60 13.66 -2.31
CA GLU A 181 8.09 12.73 -3.33
C GLU A 181 7.95 11.27 -2.88
N LEU A 182 8.26 10.99 -1.60
CA LEU A 182 8.18 9.65 -1.03
C LEU A 182 6.73 9.13 -0.92
N LEU A 183 5.81 9.92 -0.35
CA LEU A 183 4.45 9.48 -0.02
C LEU A 183 3.39 9.88 -1.07
N ASP A 184 3.74 10.72 -2.04
CA ASP A 184 2.80 11.34 -3.00
C ASP A 184 1.62 12.04 -2.28
N VAL A 185 1.96 13.02 -1.44
CA VAL A 185 0.99 13.77 -0.63
C VAL A 185 1.09 15.27 -0.85
N ASN A 186 -0.03 15.98 -0.62
CA ASN A 186 -0.07 17.44 -0.70
C ASN A 186 0.88 18.12 0.31
N ASP A 187 1.35 19.32 -0.01
CA ASP A 187 2.31 20.08 0.81
C ASP A 187 1.84 20.26 2.25
N ARG A 188 0.55 20.55 2.47
CA ARG A 188 -0.03 20.68 3.82
C ARG A 188 0.09 19.40 4.63
N GLN A 189 -0.06 18.25 4.00
CA GLN A 189 0.05 16.95 4.66
C GLN A 189 1.52 16.59 4.91
N ALA A 190 2.40 16.86 3.93
CA ALA A 190 3.84 16.71 4.11
C ALA A 190 4.36 17.56 5.29
N GLN A 191 3.92 18.81 5.42
CA GLN A 191 4.27 19.68 6.55
C GLN A 191 3.84 19.11 7.90
N LYS A 192 2.65 18.48 7.98
CA LYS A 192 2.20 17.79 9.19
C LYS A 192 3.11 16.63 9.57
N TYR A 193 3.56 15.85 8.58
CA TYR A 193 4.52 14.78 8.82
C TYR A 193 5.88 15.32 9.28
N VAL A 194 6.40 16.40 8.68
CA VAL A 194 7.63 17.06 9.16
C VAL A 194 7.47 17.47 10.63
N LYS A 195 6.33 18.08 11.00
CA LYS A 195 6.05 18.48 12.37
C LYS A 195 5.95 17.29 13.33
N ALA A 196 5.30 16.22 12.92
CA ALA A 196 5.23 14.99 13.70
C ALA A 196 6.62 14.38 13.92
N CYS A 197 7.46 14.32 12.89
CA CYS A 197 8.84 13.85 13.01
C CYS A 197 9.70 14.76 13.89
N GLU A 198 9.54 16.08 13.79
CA GLU A 198 10.23 17.07 14.67
C GLU A 198 9.96 16.79 16.15
N ILE A 199 8.72 16.41 16.48
CA ILE A 199 8.35 16.03 17.85
C ILE A 199 8.85 14.63 18.19
N ALA A 200 8.79 13.68 17.25
CA ALA A 200 9.12 12.27 17.49
C ALA A 200 10.61 12.02 17.74
N LEU A 201 11.49 12.65 16.96
CA LEU A 201 12.93 12.41 16.98
C LEU A 201 13.57 12.47 18.39
N PRO A 202 13.32 13.50 19.23
CA PRO A 202 13.93 13.53 20.56
C PRO A 202 13.39 12.46 21.51
N PHE A 203 12.17 11.95 21.32
CA PHE A 203 11.66 10.83 22.12
C PHE A 203 12.26 9.51 21.65
N LEU A 204 12.29 9.29 20.33
CA LEU A 204 12.88 8.09 19.74
C LEU A 204 14.37 7.98 20.01
N ALA A 205 15.11 9.08 19.93
CA ALA A 205 16.54 9.10 20.25
C ALA A 205 16.79 8.69 21.71
N ARG A 206 15.94 9.13 22.65
CA ARG A 206 16.06 8.74 24.06
C ARG A 206 15.72 7.27 24.30
N SER A 207 14.66 6.76 23.68
CA SER A 207 14.23 5.37 23.90
C SER A 207 15.11 4.35 23.18
N LEU A 208 15.48 4.60 21.92
CA LEU A 208 16.18 3.62 21.08
C LEU A 208 17.69 3.56 21.35
N LEU A 209 18.35 4.70 21.62
CA LEU A 209 19.78 4.71 21.91
C LEU A 209 20.11 4.05 23.26
N THR A 210 19.12 3.90 24.15
CA THR A 210 19.30 3.24 25.45
C THR A 210 19.30 1.71 25.32
N GLU A 211 18.53 1.15 24.39
CA GLU A 211 18.43 -0.31 24.18
C GLU A 211 19.66 -0.89 23.46
N ASP A 212 20.24 -0.14 22.52
CA ASP A 212 21.46 -0.55 21.83
C ASP A 212 22.64 -0.67 22.81
N ALA A 213 22.64 0.10 23.91
CA ALA A 213 23.64 0.00 24.97
C ALA A 213 23.40 -1.19 25.91
N GLN A 214 22.14 -1.58 26.15
CA GLN A 214 21.80 -2.68 27.07
C GLN A 214 22.05 -4.07 26.46
N THR A 215 21.99 -4.20 25.14
CA THR A 215 22.18 -5.51 24.48
C THR A 215 23.62 -6.03 24.57
N TYR A 216 24.61 -5.16 24.87
CA TYR A 216 26.01 -5.58 25.04
C TYR A 216 26.38 -6.01 26.47
N GLU A 217 25.60 -5.67 27.48
CA GLU A 217 25.91 -5.97 28.88
C GLU A 217 25.41 -7.37 29.33
N VAL A 218 24.55 -8.03 28.55
CA VAL A 218 24.00 -9.37 28.90
C VAL A 218 24.82 -10.53 28.31
N SER A 219 25.89 -10.26 27.56
CA SER A 219 26.74 -11.31 26.96
C SER A 219 28.08 -11.55 27.68
N GLN A 220 28.34 -10.87 28.80
CA GLN A 220 29.51 -11.12 29.65
C GLN A 220 29.09 -11.61 31.04
N GLY A 221 28.56 -12.82 31.13
CA GLY A 221 28.32 -13.41 32.44
C GLY A 221 27.45 -14.65 32.49
N ASP A 222 27.69 -15.66 31.65
CA ASP A 222 27.80 -17.02 32.18
C ASP A 222 28.46 -17.96 31.18
N SER A 223 29.45 -18.70 31.66
CA SER A 223 30.08 -19.80 30.94
C SER A 223 29.35 -21.08 31.31
N VAL A 224 29.00 -21.93 30.33
CA VAL A 224 29.17 -23.41 30.36
C VAL A 224 28.44 -24.05 29.16
N GLU A 225 29.23 -24.84 28.41
CA GLU A 225 28.89 -25.99 27.53
C GLU A 225 28.23 -25.83 26.14
N ALA A 226 29.13 -25.81 25.14
CA ALA A 226 29.23 -26.68 23.96
C ALA A 226 28.12 -26.76 22.88
N PRO A 227 28.51 -26.99 21.60
CA PRO A 227 27.71 -26.62 20.43
C PRO A 227 26.87 -27.79 19.89
N ARG A 228 25.61 -27.51 19.54
CA ARG A 228 24.84 -28.32 18.59
C ARG A 228 24.46 -27.46 17.39
N GLU A 229 25.05 -27.80 16.26
CA GLU A 229 24.65 -27.35 14.93
C GLU A 229 23.20 -27.82 14.67
N THR A 230 22.29 -26.86 14.57
CA THR A 230 21.00 -27.06 13.92
C THR A 230 20.77 -25.86 12.99
N THR A 231 21.21 -26.00 11.75
CA THR A 231 20.77 -25.16 10.63
C THR A 231 19.30 -25.47 10.34
N GLU A 232 18.40 -24.62 10.83
CA GLU A 232 17.01 -24.54 10.37
C GLU A 232 16.88 -23.34 9.41
N PRO A 233 16.25 -23.50 8.22
CA PRO A 233 16.14 -22.45 7.22
C PRO A 233 15.11 -21.39 7.63
N LEU A 234 15.54 -20.14 7.53
CA LEU A 234 14.89 -18.91 8.01
C LEU A 234 13.79 -18.39 7.04
N GLU A 235 12.97 -19.25 6.44
CA GLU A 235 12.10 -18.83 5.32
C GLU A 235 10.57 -18.80 5.59
N ASP A 236 10.05 -19.36 6.68
CA ASP A 236 8.58 -19.55 6.81
C ASP A 236 7.83 -18.58 7.75
N GLN A 237 8.46 -17.53 8.30
CA GLN A 237 7.76 -16.59 9.21
C GLN A 237 6.93 -15.48 8.54
N LEU A 238 6.84 -15.45 7.20
CA LEU A 238 6.13 -14.39 6.47
C LEU A 238 4.63 -14.63 6.24
N ASP A 239 4.14 -15.86 6.44
CA ASP A 239 2.75 -16.22 6.09
C ASP A 239 1.74 -16.14 7.25
N ASP A 240 2.20 -16.05 8.51
CA ASP A 240 1.30 -16.12 9.67
C ASP A 240 0.53 -14.81 9.96
N TRP A 241 0.93 -13.67 9.39
CA TRP A 241 0.24 -12.39 9.60
C TRP A 241 -0.96 -12.16 8.65
N ILE A 242 -1.15 -12.97 7.60
CA ILE A 242 -2.27 -12.81 6.66
C ILE A 242 -3.60 -13.32 7.25
N GLN A 243 -3.58 -14.15 8.30
CA GLN A 243 -4.79 -14.82 8.80
C GLN A 243 -5.54 -14.06 9.90
N THR A 244 -4.93 -13.07 10.58
CA THR A 244 -5.51 -12.50 11.81
C THR A 244 -6.45 -11.30 11.61
N GLU A 245 -6.52 -10.68 10.43
CA GLU A 245 -7.34 -9.47 10.21
C GLU A 245 -8.77 -9.73 9.65
N ARG A 246 -9.29 -10.97 9.69
CA ARG A 246 -10.67 -11.25 9.21
C ARG A 246 -11.76 -11.31 10.27
N PHE A 247 -11.46 -11.06 11.54
CA PHE A 247 -12.50 -10.95 12.57
C PHE A 247 -12.14 -9.85 13.57
N LEU A 248 -12.64 -8.64 13.31
CA LEU A 248 -13.14 -7.67 14.28
C LEU A 248 -13.79 -6.48 13.53
#